data_AF-A0AAP0RYY6-F1
#
_entry.id   AF-A0AAP0RYY6-F1
#
_cell.length_a   1.000
_cell.length_b   1.000
_cell.length_c   1.000
_cell.angle_alpha   90.00
_cell.angle_beta   90.00
_cell.angle_gamma   90.00
#
_symmetry.space_group_name_H-M   'P 1'
#
loop_
_entity.id
_entity.type
_entity.pdbx_description
1 polymer ?
#
loop_
_entity_poly.entity_id
_entity_poly.type
_entity_poly.pdbx_seq_one_letter_code
_entity_poly.pdbx_strand_id
1 'polypeptide(L)'
;MCWIEASVGRSGMGNQFSIWKNKWLPSPTTFRVVTPLNTLVKDVWVSELIDYEKKEWKKDLVESIFMPHEAIAICHLPLSHRLPEDQFMWHYHPKGVFTIRSAYMMVLDSTHRSYGNLTGETSNHDRECAINIFIWNKPLPNKIKYFLWRAYRGILLTRASLVRRKVPVDRLCPTYG
;
A
#
# COMPACT_ATOMS: atom_id res chain seq x y z
N MET A 1 -13.88 -2.13 -1.46
CA MET A 1 -13.59 -1.62 -0.10
C MET A 1 -12.17 -1.04 0.07
N CYS A 2 -11.19 -1.30 -0.80
CA CYS A 2 -9.81 -0.73 -0.69
C CYS A 2 -9.69 0.81 -0.81
N TRP A 3 -10.69 1.52 -1.34
CA TRP A 3 -10.62 2.98 -1.49
C TRP A 3 -10.53 3.70 -0.14
N ILE A 4 -11.31 3.30 0.85
CA ILE A 4 -11.43 4.02 2.13
C ILE A 4 -10.13 3.89 2.96
N GLU A 5 -9.41 2.77 2.83
CA GLU A 5 -8.24 2.50 3.67
C GLU A 5 -7.00 3.32 3.29
N ALA A 6 -6.83 3.65 2.01
CA ALA A 6 -5.66 4.35 1.49
C ALA A 6 -5.94 5.79 1.03
N SER A 7 -7.14 6.29 1.32
CA SER A 7 -7.51 7.69 1.13
C SER A 7 -7.07 8.52 2.33
N VAL A 8 -6.35 9.61 2.08
CA VAL A 8 -5.92 10.60 3.06
C VAL A 8 -6.69 11.88 2.79
N GLY A 9 -7.35 12.42 3.81
CA GLY A 9 -8.06 13.70 3.74
C GLY A 9 -7.08 14.85 3.55
N ARG A 10 -7.28 15.65 2.51
CA ARG A 10 -6.70 16.99 2.39
C ARG A 10 -7.66 17.98 3.02
N SER A 11 -7.31 18.46 4.20
CA SER A 11 -8.06 19.54 4.85
C SER A 11 -7.94 20.81 4.02
N GLY A 12 -9.07 21.31 3.55
CA GLY A 12 -9.22 22.62 2.94
C GLY A 12 -9.80 23.58 3.96
N MET A 13 -11.13 23.55 4.14
CA MET A 13 -11.81 24.30 5.20
C MET A 13 -11.71 23.62 6.58
N GLY A 14 -11.49 22.31 6.65
CA GLY A 14 -11.32 21.56 7.91
C GLY A 14 -12.62 21.25 8.66
N ASN A 15 -13.78 21.50 8.05
CA ASN A 15 -15.10 21.29 8.64
C ASN A 15 -15.65 19.87 8.47
N GLN A 16 -15.00 19.02 7.68
CA GLN A 16 -15.43 17.64 7.42
C GLN A 16 -14.46 16.59 7.98
N PHE A 17 -13.29 17.02 8.48
CA PHE A 17 -12.33 16.13 9.10
C PHE A 17 -12.26 16.34 10.61
N SER A 18 -12.62 15.29 11.36
CA SER A 18 -12.35 15.24 12.79
C SER A 18 -10.88 14.91 13.03
N ILE A 19 -10.25 15.66 13.93
CA ILE A 19 -8.82 15.57 14.23
C ILE A 19 -8.40 14.12 14.52
N TRP A 20 -9.20 13.41 15.32
CA TRP A 20 -8.85 12.09 15.87
C TRP A 20 -9.40 10.91 15.07
N LYS A 21 -10.50 11.11 14.32
CA LYS A 21 -11.17 10.03 13.58
C LYS A 21 -10.64 9.86 12.16
N ASN A 22 -10.25 10.97 11.52
CA ASN A 22 -9.92 10.98 10.09
C ASN A 22 -8.42 10.80 9.86
N LYS A 23 -8.08 10.24 8.69
CA LYS A 23 -6.71 10.12 8.21
C LYS A 23 -6.32 11.38 7.44
N TRP A 24 -5.90 12.44 8.12
CA TRP A 24 -5.60 13.74 7.48
C TRP A 24 -4.16 14.21 7.66
N LEU A 25 -3.40 13.57 8.58
CA LEU A 25 -2.02 13.92 8.86
C LEU A 25 -1.07 13.09 7.99
N PRO A 26 -0.03 13.66 7.36
CA PRO A 26 0.98 12.91 6.62
C PRO A 26 1.98 12.26 7.60
N SER A 27 1.49 11.35 8.45
CA SER A 27 2.33 10.53 9.32
C SER A 27 2.84 9.30 8.55
N PRO A 28 4.12 8.90 8.69
CA PRO A 28 4.76 7.88 7.84
C PRO A 28 4.14 6.47 7.87
N THR A 29 3.25 6.18 8.82
CA THR A 29 2.70 4.82 9.00
C THR A 29 1.18 4.75 9.02
N THR A 30 0.49 5.64 9.74
CA THR A 30 -0.95 5.50 10.01
C THR A 30 -1.83 6.61 9.44
N PHE A 31 -1.25 7.73 9.00
CA PHE A 31 -1.96 8.96 8.61
C PHE A 31 -2.93 9.54 9.66
N ARG A 32 -2.83 9.06 10.90
CA ARG A 32 -3.67 9.43 12.03
C ARG A 32 -2.81 10.07 13.10
N VAL A 33 -3.46 10.89 13.91
CA VAL A 33 -2.84 11.42 15.12
C VAL A 33 -2.62 10.26 16.10
N VAL A 34 -1.40 10.16 16.63
CA VAL A 34 -0.95 9.13 17.58
C VAL A 34 -1.00 9.66 19.01
N THR A 35 -1.03 10.99 19.19
CA THR A 35 -1.19 11.62 20.51
C THR A 35 -2.36 10.98 21.28
N PRO A 36 -2.18 10.62 22.57
CA PRO A 36 -3.26 10.04 23.36
C PRO A 36 -4.41 11.03 23.50
N LEU A 37 -5.61 10.56 23.18
CA LEU A 37 -6.83 11.36 23.19
C LEU A 37 -7.08 11.93 24.59
N ASN A 38 -7.01 13.25 24.74
CA ASN A 38 -7.58 13.90 25.91
C ASN A 38 -9.11 13.79 25.79
N THR A 39 -9.75 13.10 26.74
CA THR A 39 -11.19 12.78 26.74
C THR A 39 -12.09 14.01 26.58
N LEU A 40 -11.57 15.21 26.87
CA LEU A 40 -12.29 16.49 26.74
C LEU A 40 -12.40 17.02 25.29
N VAL A 41 -11.65 16.47 24.33
CA VAL A 41 -11.46 17.05 22.97
C VAL A 41 -11.89 16.08 21.85
N LYS A 42 -12.80 15.16 22.18
CA LYS A 42 -13.13 13.98 21.34
C LYS A 42 -13.76 14.30 19.98
N ASP A 43 -14.44 15.45 19.86
CA ASP A 43 -15.22 15.84 18.68
C ASP A 43 -14.83 17.21 18.14
N VAL A 44 -13.52 17.48 18.06
CA VAL A 44 -12.98 18.70 17.48
C VAL A 44 -12.61 18.50 16.01
N TRP A 45 -12.95 19.50 15.20
CA TRP A 45 -12.69 19.57 13.76
C TRP A 45 -11.34 20.21 13.48
N VAL A 46 -10.74 19.89 12.34
CA VAL A 46 -9.45 20.49 11.94
C VAL A 46 -9.57 22.01 11.76
N SER A 47 -10.75 22.51 11.41
CA SER A 47 -11.05 23.94 11.32
C SER A 47 -10.74 24.74 12.58
N GLU A 48 -10.90 24.15 13.76
CA GLU A 48 -10.61 24.81 15.04
C GLU A 48 -9.12 25.13 15.22
N LEU A 49 -8.25 24.38 14.54
CA LEU A 49 -6.80 24.58 14.53
C LEU A 49 -6.36 25.67 13.54
N ILE A 50 -7.26 26.16 12.68
CA ILE A 50 -6.98 27.13 11.63
C ILE A 50 -7.42 28.52 12.10
N ASP A 51 -6.54 29.51 11.92
CA ASP A 51 -6.90 30.92 11.98
C ASP A 51 -7.31 31.35 10.57
N TYR A 52 -8.61 31.56 10.34
CA TYR A 52 -9.13 31.95 9.03
C TYR A 52 -8.79 33.38 8.61
N GLU A 53 -8.51 34.27 9.57
CA GLU A 53 -8.13 35.65 9.27
C GLU A 53 -6.70 35.71 8.77
N LYS A 54 -5.79 35.02 9.48
CA LYS A 54 -4.37 34.95 9.11
C LYS A 54 -4.06 33.88 8.08
N LYS A 55 -4.98 32.94 7.86
CA LYS A 55 -4.80 31.75 7.00
C LYS A 55 -3.59 30.91 7.41
N GLU A 56 -3.38 30.82 8.72
CA GLU A 56 -2.28 30.08 9.32
C GLU A 56 -2.80 29.09 10.34
N TRP A 57 -2.01 28.08 10.65
CA TRP A 57 -2.28 27.20 11.78
C TRP A 57 -2.07 27.95 13.09
N LYS A 58 -2.95 27.75 14.06
CA LYS A 58 -2.80 28.26 15.43
C LYS A 58 -1.68 27.48 16.12
N LYS A 59 -0.42 27.87 15.87
CA LYS A 59 0.79 27.13 16.31
C LYS A 59 0.77 26.81 17.81
N ASP A 60 0.46 27.80 18.64
CA ASP A 60 0.42 27.63 20.10
C ASP A 60 -0.59 26.54 20.52
N LEU A 61 -1.76 26.53 19.86
CA LEU A 61 -2.80 25.53 20.12
C LEU A 61 -2.36 24.15 19.63
N VAL A 62 -1.77 24.07 18.44
CA VAL A 62 -1.27 22.83 17.85
C VAL A 62 -0.16 22.22 18.71
N GLU A 63 0.81 23.02 19.15
CA GLU A 63 1.90 22.58 20.02
C GLU A 63 1.42 22.15 21.41
N SER A 64 0.30 22.71 21.90
CA SER A 64 -0.29 22.31 23.18
C SER A 64 -1.06 20.98 23.12
N ILE A 65 -1.64 20.65 21.95
CA ILE A 65 -2.51 19.49 21.78
C ILE A 65 -1.73 18.29 21.27
N PHE A 66 -0.79 18.49 20.35
CA PHE A 66 -0.14 17.41 19.61
C PHE A 66 1.31 17.19 20.05
N MET A 67 1.81 15.98 19.86
CA MET A 67 3.24 15.70 20.02
C MET A 67 4.10 16.56 19.05
N PRO A 68 5.36 16.88 19.42
CA PRO A 68 6.19 17.79 18.62
C PRO A 68 6.33 17.41 17.14
N HIS A 69 6.50 16.11 16.84
CA HIS A 69 6.61 15.63 15.46
C HIS A 69 5.31 15.80 14.65
N GLU A 70 4.16 15.70 15.30
CA GLU A 70 2.85 15.89 14.68
C GLU A 70 2.57 17.38 14.51
N ALA A 71 2.86 18.20 15.52
CA ALA A 71 2.71 19.64 15.46
C ALA A 71 3.52 20.25 14.29
N ILE A 72 4.77 19.81 14.13
CA ILE A 72 5.62 20.18 12.98
C ILE A 72 4.93 19.78 11.67
N ALA A 73 4.47 18.52 11.55
CA ALA A 73 3.82 18.03 10.34
C ALA A 73 2.53 18.82 10.01
N ILE A 74 1.71 19.15 11.01
CA ILE A 74 0.50 19.97 10.86
C ILE A 74 0.87 21.36 10.36
N CYS A 75 1.80 22.04 11.03
CA CYS A 75 2.22 23.39 10.67
C CYS A 75 2.84 23.48 9.27
N HIS A 76 3.43 22.39 8.76
CA HIS A 76 3.93 22.31 7.39
C HIS A 76 2.87 22.00 6.33
N LEU A 77 1.64 21.65 6.72
CA LEU A 77 0.57 21.44 5.74
C LEU A 77 0.20 22.76 5.07
N PRO A 78 0.27 22.84 3.73
CA PRO A 78 -0.06 24.05 3.01
C PRO A 78 -1.56 24.33 3.10
N LEU A 79 -1.94 25.45 3.71
CA LEU A 79 -3.31 25.96 3.68
C LEU A 79 -3.54 26.66 2.34
N SER A 80 -4.59 26.24 1.62
CA SER A 80 -4.94 26.86 0.35
C SER A 80 -5.60 28.22 0.59
N HIS A 81 -5.14 29.25 -0.12
CA HIS A 81 -5.72 30.60 -0.05
C HIS A 81 -7.18 30.70 -0.46
N ARG A 82 -7.66 29.71 -1.23
CA ARG A 82 -9.05 29.61 -1.70
C ARG A 82 -9.95 28.80 -0.78
N LEU A 83 -9.40 28.23 0.31
CA LEU A 83 -10.12 27.37 1.27
C LEU A 83 -11.12 26.43 0.57
N PRO A 84 -10.65 25.55 -0.33
CA PRO A 84 -11.53 24.62 -1.02
C PRO A 84 -12.20 23.67 -0.01
N GLU A 85 -13.28 23.01 -0.43
CA GLU A 85 -13.88 21.96 0.36
C GLU A 85 -12.88 20.83 0.66
N ASP A 86 -13.12 20.17 1.78
CA ASP A 86 -12.34 19.01 2.24
C ASP A 86 -12.47 17.86 1.24
N GLN A 87 -11.33 17.31 0.80
CA GLN A 87 -11.30 16.25 -0.22
C GLN A 87 -10.45 15.07 0.21
N PHE A 88 -10.92 13.85 -0.09
CA PHE A 88 -10.12 12.65 0.05
C PHE A 88 -9.18 12.49 -1.15
N MET A 89 -7.91 12.24 -0.87
CA MET A 89 -6.89 12.00 -1.89
C MET A 89 -6.30 10.61 -1.77
N TRP A 90 -6.01 10.01 -2.91
CA TRP A 90 -5.33 8.73 -2.99
C TRP A 90 -3.82 8.87 -2.73
N HIS A 91 -3.34 8.30 -1.63
CA HIS A 91 -1.93 8.43 -1.22
C HIS A 91 -0.95 7.83 -2.24
N TYR A 92 -1.31 6.71 -2.88
CA TYR A 92 -0.44 6.02 -3.84
C TYR A 92 -0.43 6.64 -5.24
N HIS A 93 -0.84 7.90 -5.38
CA HIS A 93 -0.73 8.63 -6.63
C HIS A 93 -0.33 10.09 -6.38
N PRO A 94 0.69 10.63 -7.09
CA PRO A 94 1.20 11.99 -6.85
C PRO A 94 0.13 13.10 -6.95
N LYS A 95 -0.87 12.91 -7.82
CA LYS A 95 -1.99 13.85 -7.98
C LYS A 95 -3.19 13.57 -7.05
N GLY A 96 -3.10 12.58 -6.15
CA GLY A 96 -4.21 12.19 -5.28
C GLY A 96 -5.35 11.46 -5.99
N VAL A 97 -5.16 11.03 -7.23
CA VAL A 97 -6.20 10.38 -8.05
C VAL A 97 -6.11 8.87 -7.89
N PHE A 98 -7.24 8.22 -7.64
CA PHE A 98 -7.30 6.77 -7.65
C PHE A 98 -7.23 6.24 -9.09
N THR A 99 -6.40 5.22 -9.29
CA THR A 99 -6.39 4.43 -10.52
C THR A 99 -6.31 2.96 -10.15
N ILE A 100 -6.85 2.08 -11.02
CA ILE A 100 -6.71 0.63 -10.82
C ILE A 100 -5.23 0.24 -10.74
N ARG A 101 -4.36 0.89 -11.53
CA ARG A 101 -2.92 0.69 -11.51
C ARG A 101 -2.30 1.01 -10.15
N SER A 102 -2.61 2.17 -9.56
CA SER A 102 -2.06 2.56 -8.25
C SER A 102 -2.61 1.68 -7.12
N ALA A 103 -3.87 1.22 -7.21
CA ALA A 103 -4.42 0.25 -6.27
C ALA A 103 -3.74 -1.13 -6.37
N TYR A 104 -3.46 -1.60 -7.58
CA TYR A 104 -2.73 -2.85 -7.79
C TYR A 104 -1.30 -2.76 -7.26
N MET A 105 -0.61 -1.64 -7.51
CA MET A 105 0.73 -1.39 -6.96
C MET A 105 0.75 -1.37 -5.43
N MET A 106 -0.26 -0.74 -4.80
CA MET A 106 -0.41 -0.76 -3.34
C MET A 106 -0.48 -2.19 -2.78
N VAL A 107 -1.25 -3.07 -3.43
CA VAL A 107 -1.39 -4.47 -3.00
C VAL A 107 -0.08 -5.25 -3.19
N LEU A 108 0.65 -4.99 -4.28
CA LEU A 108 1.97 -5.58 -4.48
C LEU A 108 2.97 -5.12 -3.42
N ASP A 109 2.99 -3.82 -3.08
CA ASP A 109 3.88 -3.30 -2.04
C ASP A 109 3.54 -3.85 -0.65
N SER A 110 2.25 -3.97 -0.31
CA SER A 110 1.84 -4.50 0.99
C SER A 110 2.16 -6.00 1.13
N THR A 111 2.02 -6.77 0.06
CA THR A 111 2.43 -8.18 0.04
C THR A 111 3.94 -8.32 0.16
N HIS A 112 4.73 -7.49 -0.52
CA HIS A 112 6.19 -7.50 -0.42
C HIS A 112 6.70 -7.13 0.99
N ARG A 113 6.07 -6.13 1.65
CA ARG A 113 6.42 -5.71 3.02
C ARG A 113 6.00 -6.73 4.09
N SER A 114 4.87 -7.41 3.90
CA SER A 114 4.39 -8.41 4.84
C SER A 114 5.25 -9.68 4.84
N TYR A 115 5.84 -10.04 3.70
CA TYR A 115 6.74 -11.18 3.58
C TYR A 115 8.20 -10.88 3.97
N GLY A 116 8.62 -9.62 3.97
CA GLY A 116 9.97 -9.21 4.41
C GLY A 116 10.21 -9.32 5.92
N ASN A 117 9.16 -9.36 6.74
CA ASN A 117 9.25 -9.46 8.21
C ASN A 117 9.10 -10.90 8.75
N LEU A 118 8.84 -11.88 7.87
CA LEU A 118 8.87 -13.30 8.20
C LEU A 118 10.22 -13.87 7.72
N THR A 119 11.27 -13.60 8.49
CA THR A 119 12.52 -14.35 8.41
C THR A 119 12.25 -15.79 8.83
N GLY A 120 11.83 -16.58 7.85
CA GLY A 120 11.58 -18.01 7.95
C GLY A 120 11.06 -18.51 6.61
N GLU A 121 11.97 -19.00 5.76
CA GLU A 121 11.70 -19.77 4.53
C GLU A 121 11.47 -18.97 3.21
N THR A 122 12.33 -18.00 2.89
CA THR A 122 12.30 -17.24 1.62
C THR A 122 13.02 -17.89 0.43
N SER A 123 13.26 -19.20 0.40
CA SER A 123 13.97 -19.77 -0.75
C SER A 123 13.12 -19.82 -2.02
N ASN A 124 11.79 -19.98 -1.93
CA ASN A 124 10.98 -20.31 -3.10
C ASN A 124 10.49 -19.07 -3.88
N HIS A 125 10.12 -17.98 -3.20
CA HIS A 125 9.60 -16.79 -3.87
C HIS A 125 10.71 -15.97 -4.55
N ASP A 126 11.84 -15.78 -3.88
CA ASP A 126 13.01 -15.10 -4.46
C ASP A 126 13.57 -15.88 -5.65
N ARG A 127 13.60 -17.22 -5.55
CA ARG A 127 13.97 -18.08 -6.68
C ARG A 127 12.95 -17.97 -7.82
N GLU A 128 11.66 -17.96 -7.54
CA GLU A 128 10.64 -17.83 -8.57
C GLU A 128 10.70 -16.47 -9.30
N CYS A 129 10.94 -15.37 -8.56
CA CYS A 129 11.15 -14.05 -9.15
C CYS A 129 12.41 -14.04 -10.03
N ALA A 130 13.53 -14.54 -9.52
CA ALA A 130 14.78 -14.63 -10.26
C ALA A 130 14.66 -15.47 -11.55
N ILE A 131 13.95 -16.59 -11.49
CA ILE A 131 13.76 -17.49 -12.64
C ILE A 131 12.81 -16.87 -13.67
N ASN A 132 11.75 -16.18 -13.24
CA ASN A 132 10.89 -15.43 -14.15
C ASN A 132 11.68 -14.33 -14.87
N ILE A 133 12.44 -13.52 -14.13
CA ILE A 133 13.31 -12.47 -14.69
C ILE A 133 14.27 -13.08 -15.72
N PHE A 134 14.92 -14.20 -15.38
CA PHE A 134 15.83 -14.91 -16.27
C PHE A 134 15.14 -15.37 -17.56
N ILE A 135 13.98 -16.01 -17.49
CA ILE A 135 13.24 -16.52 -18.66
C ILE A 135 12.83 -15.38 -19.60
N TRP A 136 12.32 -14.28 -19.05
CA TRP A 136 11.78 -13.18 -19.86
C TRP A 136 12.87 -12.29 -20.48
N ASN A 137 14.04 -12.19 -19.85
CA ASN A 137 15.17 -11.37 -20.33
C ASN A 137 16.02 -12.02 -21.44
N LYS A 138 15.88 -13.33 -21.71
CA LYS A 138 16.65 -13.96 -22.80
C LYS A 138 16.08 -13.59 -24.19
N PRO A 139 16.93 -13.44 -25.22
CA PRO A 139 16.50 -13.19 -26.60
C PRO A 139 15.98 -14.47 -27.26
N LEU A 140 14.95 -15.09 -26.66
CA LEU A 140 14.31 -16.31 -27.15
C LEU A 140 12.92 -15.99 -27.70
N PRO A 141 12.44 -16.74 -28.71
CA PRO A 141 11.03 -16.72 -29.12
C PRO A 141 10.07 -16.95 -27.94
N ASN A 142 8.96 -16.23 -27.92
CA ASN A 142 7.96 -16.30 -26.82
C ASN A 142 7.42 -17.72 -26.59
N LYS A 143 7.33 -18.54 -27.64
CA LYS A 143 6.92 -19.96 -27.54
C LYS A 143 7.82 -20.76 -26.59
N ILE A 144 9.13 -20.50 -26.63
CA ILE A 144 10.14 -21.17 -25.79
C ILE A 144 10.10 -20.61 -24.37
N LYS A 145 9.99 -19.28 -24.22
CA LYS A 145 9.85 -18.63 -22.90
C LYS A 145 8.64 -19.18 -22.14
N TYR A 146 7.50 -19.29 -22.81
CA TYR A 146 6.28 -19.83 -22.22
C TYR A 146 6.39 -21.32 -21.88
N PHE A 147 7.10 -22.10 -22.72
CA PHE A 147 7.39 -23.49 -22.41
C PHE A 147 8.27 -23.64 -21.16
N LEU A 148 9.36 -22.88 -21.06
CA LEU A 148 10.26 -22.90 -19.89
C LEU A 148 9.55 -22.47 -18.60
N TRP A 149 8.72 -21.43 -18.67
CA TRP A 149 7.91 -20.97 -17.54
C TRP A 149 6.93 -22.05 -17.07
N ARG A 150 6.23 -22.72 -17.99
CA ARG A 150 5.33 -23.85 -17.68
C ARG A 150 6.07 -25.07 -17.14
N ALA A 151 7.28 -25.34 -17.64
CA ALA A 151 8.14 -26.43 -17.19
C ALA A 151 8.59 -26.20 -15.74
N TYR A 152 9.10 -25.00 -15.45
CA TYR A 152 9.53 -24.61 -14.11
C TYR A 152 8.38 -24.70 -13.09
N ARG A 153 7.19 -24.21 -13.46
CA ARG A 153 5.99 -24.32 -12.61
C ARG A 153 5.41 -25.73 -12.51
N GLY A 154 5.98 -26.71 -13.21
CA GLY A 154 5.48 -28.09 -13.27
C GLY A 154 4.02 -28.16 -13.72
N ILE A 155 3.62 -27.24 -14.62
CA ILE A 155 2.30 -27.19 -15.26
C ILE A 155 2.26 -28.15 -16.46
N LEU A 156 3.43 -28.48 -17.01
CA LEU A 156 3.55 -29.49 -18.05
C LEU A 156 2.99 -30.83 -17.53
N LEU A 157 2.10 -31.42 -18.32
CA LEU A 157 1.49 -32.74 -18.10
C LEU A 157 2.54 -33.84 -18.32
N THR A 158 3.59 -33.84 -17.51
CA THR A 158 4.56 -34.93 -17.47
C THR A 158 4.06 -36.01 -16.51
N ARG A 159 4.46 -37.27 -16.75
CA ARG A 159 4.13 -38.37 -15.82
C ARG A 159 4.60 -38.10 -14.40
N ALA A 160 5.77 -37.47 -14.24
CA ALA A 160 6.27 -37.03 -12.94
C ALA A 160 5.33 -36.02 -12.26
N SER A 161 4.77 -35.05 -13.01
CA SER A 161 3.78 -34.10 -12.49
C SER A 161 2.46 -34.78 -12.11
N LEU A 162 2.02 -35.80 -12.85
CA LEU A 162 0.81 -36.59 -12.56
C LEU A 162 0.97 -37.43 -11.29
N VAL A 163 2.11 -38.11 -11.15
CA VAL A 163 2.47 -38.88 -9.94
C VAL A 163 2.54 -37.95 -8.73
N ARG A 164 3.15 -36.77 -8.85
CA ARG A 164 3.19 -35.74 -7.80
C ARG A 164 1.79 -35.26 -7.38
N ARG A 165 0.83 -35.24 -8.30
CA ARG A 165 -0.58 -34.86 -8.06
C ARG A 165 -1.46 -36.05 -7.64
N LYS A 166 -0.86 -37.21 -7.32
CA LYS A 166 -1.55 -38.44 -6.90
C LYS A 166 -2.53 -39.01 -7.93
N VAL A 167 -2.34 -38.70 -9.21
CA VAL A 167 -3.09 -39.35 -10.30
C VAL A 167 -2.51 -40.75 -10.48
N PRO A 168 -3.33 -41.82 -10.50
CA PRO A 168 -2.85 -43.19 -10.67
C PRO A 168 -2.34 -43.36 -12.11
N VAL A 169 -1.03 -43.27 -12.26
CA VAL A 169 -0.31 -43.49 -13.52
C VAL A 169 0.81 -44.48 -13.24
N ASP A 170 1.00 -45.43 -14.15
CA ASP A 170 2.09 -46.40 -14.05
C ASP A 170 3.44 -45.66 -13.96
N ARG A 171 4.24 -46.03 -12.94
CA ARG A 171 5.52 -45.38 -12.61
C ARG A 171 6.63 -45.76 -13.60
N LEU A 172 6.40 -46.77 -14.42
CA LEU A 172 7.33 -47.24 -15.43
C LEU A 172 7.19 -46.42 -16.73
N CYS A 173 8.33 -46.02 -17.31
CA CYS A 173 8.36 -45.41 -18.63
C CYS A 173 8.03 -46.48 -19.68
N PRO A 174 7.09 -46.23 -20.62
CA PRO A 174 6.74 -47.18 -21.67
C PRO A 174 7.79 -47.24 -22.81
N THR A 175 9.06 -46.98 -22.52
CA THR A 175 10.15 -47.00 -23.49
C THR A 175 11.18 -48.03 -23.10
N TYR A 176 10.76 -49.29 -22.99
CA TYR A 176 11.52 -50.48 -23.36
C TYR A 176 10.50 -51.59 -23.66
N GLY A 177 10.17 -51.72 -24.93
CA GLY A 177 9.71 -52.95 -25.57
C GLY A 177 10.63 -53.16 -26.76
#